data_AF-A0A8T0DYV9-F1
#
_entry.id   AF-A0A8T0DYV9-F1
#
_cell.length_a   1.000
_cell.length_b   1.000
_cell.length_c   1.000
_cell.angle_alpha   90.00
_cell.angle_beta   90.00
_cell.angle_gamma   90.00
#
_symmetry.space_group_name_H-M   'P 1'
#
loop_
_entity.id
_entity.type
_entity.pdbx_description
1 polymer ?
#
loop_
_entity_poly.entity_id
_entity_poly.type
_entity_poly.pdbx_seq_one_letter_code
_entity_poly.pdbx_strand_id
1 'polypeptide(L)'
;MAADPVVVNIIFGGQTSKITLESCNCSVAELMTAIQKLIRIPPNKQRLIFKGKSLLDPEQSLSSCGIKTNSKIMVLGSVEQLEPHEAQKLVKAKEESEKLASEIDQLCERTASVCTTDKAEVSAHLKTTIFLLERCMQCLELLDSVRLPYDCETERIQRKQLVDFVQDLIVKADGVKAILVQASLTE
;
A
#
# COMPACT_ATOMS: atom_id res chain seq x y z
N MET A 1 8.88 -45.03 -3.67
CA MET A 1 7.53 -44.64 -3.23
C MET A 1 7.36 -43.17 -3.56
N ALA A 2 6.64 -42.85 -4.63
CA ALA A 2 6.39 -41.48 -5.04
C ALA A 2 5.39 -40.87 -4.06
N ALA A 3 5.81 -39.85 -3.31
CA ALA A 3 4.88 -39.07 -2.50
C ALA A 3 4.03 -38.23 -3.47
N ASP A 4 2.73 -38.49 -3.54
CA ASP A 4 1.83 -37.66 -4.33
C ASP A 4 1.84 -36.22 -3.79
N PRO A 5 2.02 -35.20 -4.66
CA PRO A 5 2.04 -33.81 -4.22
C PRO A 5 0.65 -33.40 -3.72
N VAL A 6 0.61 -32.83 -2.51
CA VAL A 6 -0.63 -32.37 -1.89
C VAL A 6 -0.80 -30.88 -2.17
N VAL A 7 -1.83 -30.53 -2.94
CA VAL A 7 -2.21 -29.13 -3.18
C VAL A 7 -3.23 -28.71 -2.14
N VAL A 8 -2.95 -27.66 -1.37
CA VAL A 8 -3.88 -27.06 -0.42
C VAL A 8 -4.24 -25.63 -0.83
N ASN A 9 -5.50 -25.26 -0.61
CA ASN A 9 -6.00 -23.90 -0.84
C ASN A 9 -5.99 -23.14 0.48
N ILE A 10 -5.29 -22.02 0.50
CA ILE A 10 -5.09 -21.22 1.70
C ILE A 10 -5.84 -19.91 1.54
N ILE A 11 -6.70 -19.60 2.51
CA ILE A 11 -7.58 -18.42 2.46
C ILE A 11 -7.11 -17.46 3.54
N PHE A 12 -6.64 -16.27 3.13
CA PHE A 12 -6.20 -15.20 4.02
C PHE A 12 -6.89 -13.90 3.62
N GLY A 13 -7.62 -13.25 4.53
CA GLY A 13 -8.26 -11.95 4.28
C GLY A 13 -9.25 -11.93 3.09
N GLY A 14 -9.80 -13.08 2.71
CA GLY A 14 -10.68 -13.24 1.53
C GLY A 14 -9.94 -13.59 0.22
N GLN A 15 -8.59 -13.55 0.22
CA GLN A 15 -7.78 -13.98 -0.91
C GLN A 15 -7.46 -15.48 -0.79
N THR A 16 -7.60 -16.23 -1.89
CA THR A 16 -7.29 -17.67 -1.93
C THR A 16 -6.00 -17.91 -2.71
N SER A 17 -5.01 -18.53 -2.07
CA SER A 17 -3.71 -18.87 -2.64
C SER A 17 -3.49 -20.37 -2.60
N LYS A 18 -2.87 -20.93 -3.65
CA LYS A 18 -2.58 -22.36 -3.74
C LYS A 18 -1.15 -22.64 -3.30
N ILE A 19 -0.97 -23.57 -2.36
CA ILE A 19 0.34 -24.08 -1.96
C ILE A 19 0.42 -25.55 -2.34
N THR A 20 1.49 -25.91 -3.04
CA THR A 20 1.82 -27.30 -3.36
C THR A 20 2.88 -27.77 -2.38
N LEU A 21 2.57 -28.83 -1.64
CA LEU A 21 3.52 -29.49 -0.74
C LEU A 21 3.98 -30.80 -1.36
N GLU A 22 5.27 -31.12 -1.19
CA GLU A 22 5.91 -32.29 -1.81
C GLU A 22 5.48 -33.63 -1.17
N SER A 23 4.84 -33.63 0.01
CA SER A 23 4.37 -34.89 0.61
C SER A 23 3.20 -34.75 1.61
N CYS A 24 2.39 -35.81 1.75
CA CYS A 24 1.32 -35.94 2.75
C CYS A 24 1.82 -36.05 4.20
N ASN A 25 3.11 -36.34 4.38
CA ASN A 25 3.78 -36.46 5.68
C ASN A 25 4.38 -35.12 6.15
N CYS A 26 4.23 -34.05 5.39
CA CYS A 26 4.60 -32.73 5.86
C CYS A 26 3.87 -32.41 7.17
N SER A 27 4.59 -31.76 8.08
CA SER A 27 4.06 -31.29 9.36
C SER A 27 3.34 -29.95 9.17
N VAL A 28 2.51 -29.57 10.14
CA VAL A 28 1.92 -28.22 10.19
C VAL A 28 3.01 -27.14 10.15
N ALA A 29 4.19 -27.37 10.74
CA ALA A 29 5.33 -26.46 10.66
C ALA A 29 5.81 -26.17 9.21
N GLU A 30 5.81 -27.18 8.33
CA GLU A 30 6.19 -27.01 6.92
C GLU A 30 5.14 -26.19 6.16
N LEU A 31 3.85 -26.44 6.43
CA LEU A 31 2.75 -25.63 5.90
C LEU A 31 2.87 -24.18 6.38
N MET A 32 3.15 -23.97 7.67
CA MET A 32 3.35 -22.62 8.22
C MET A 32 4.53 -21.89 7.57
N THR A 33 5.61 -22.61 7.31
CA THR A 33 6.79 -22.08 6.62
C THR A 33 6.49 -21.75 5.16
N ALA A 34 5.72 -22.59 4.46
CA ALA A 34 5.26 -22.30 3.11
C ALA A 34 4.33 -21.08 3.07
N ILE A 35 3.42 -20.96 4.05
CA ILE A 35 2.57 -19.78 4.24
C ILE A 35 3.41 -18.55 4.56
N GLN A 36 4.46 -18.68 5.36
CA GLN A 36 5.37 -17.57 5.64
C GLN A 36 6.07 -17.12 4.36
N LYS A 37 6.51 -18.05 3.49
CA LYS A 37 7.11 -17.68 2.21
C LYS A 37 6.12 -17.00 1.27
N LEU A 38 4.86 -17.42 1.29
CA LEU A 38 3.84 -16.98 0.34
C LEU A 38 3.09 -15.72 0.79
N ILE A 39 2.66 -15.68 2.05
CA ILE A 39 1.82 -14.63 2.67
C ILE A 39 2.65 -13.76 3.64
N ARG A 40 3.92 -14.10 3.92
CA ARG A 40 4.82 -13.29 4.79
C ARG A 40 4.32 -13.10 6.22
N ILE A 41 3.52 -14.04 6.72
CA ILE A 41 3.11 -14.10 8.13
C ILE A 41 4.12 -14.97 8.87
N PRO A 42 4.72 -14.56 10.00
CA PRO A 42 5.60 -15.42 10.77
C PRO A 42 4.81 -16.57 11.43
N PRO A 43 5.39 -17.79 11.51
CA PRO A 43 4.71 -18.99 12.02
C PRO A 43 4.15 -18.81 13.44
N ASN A 44 4.79 -17.98 14.26
CA ASN A 44 4.37 -17.71 15.63
C ASN A 44 3.06 -16.89 15.74
N LYS A 45 2.70 -16.14 14.70
CA LYS A 45 1.45 -15.37 14.62
C LYS A 45 0.46 -15.97 13.60
N GLN A 46 0.75 -17.14 13.04
CA GLN A 46 -0.16 -17.85 12.14
C GLN A 46 -1.13 -18.73 12.93
N ARG A 47 -2.43 -18.52 12.71
CA ARG A 47 -3.50 -19.37 13.21
C ARG A 47 -4.19 -20.04 12.03
N LEU A 48 -3.89 -21.32 11.83
CA LEU A 48 -4.50 -22.15 10.81
C LEU A 48 -5.87 -22.64 11.30
N ILE A 49 -6.88 -22.61 10.44
CA ILE A 49 -8.22 -23.10 10.73
C ILE A 49 -8.66 -24.01 9.60
N PHE A 50 -8.95 -25.27 9.93
CA PHE A 50 -9.46 -26.26 9.00
C PHE A 50 -10.74 -26.87 9.53
N LYS A 51 -11.83 -26.78 8.74
CA LYS A 51 -13.17 -27.29 9.12
C LYS A 51 -13.62 -26.86 10.53
N GLY A 52 -13.32 -25.62 10.91
CA GLY A 52 -13.66 -25.06 12.22
C GLY A 52 -12.72 -25.47 13.36
N LYS A 53 -11.65 -26.23 13.11
CA LYS A 53 -10.62 -26.56 14.09
C LYS A 53 -9.38 -25.69 13.89
N SER A 54 -8.93 -25.03 14.95
CA SER A 54 -7.64 -24.32 14.93
C SER A 54 -6.50 -25.32 15.00
N LEU A 55 -5.64 -25.32 13.99
CA LEU A 55 -4.43 -26.14 13.91
C LEU A 55 -3.28 -25.32 14.47
N LEU A 56 -3.11 -25.41 15.78
CA LEU A 56 -2.08 -24.70 16.53
C LEU A 56 -0.84 -25.57 16.75
N ASP A 57 -0.94 -26.87 16.45
CA ASP A 57 0.07 -27.86 16.80
C ASP A 57 1.07 -28.07 15.64
N PRO A 58 2.31 -27.56 15.74
CA PRO A 58 3.30 -27.61 14.66
C PRO A 58 3.84 -29.03 14.41
N GLU A 59 3.71 -29.94 15.39
CA GLU A 59 4.18 -31.33 15.31
C GLU A 59 3.16 -32.28 14.68
N GLN A 60 1.90 -31.84 14.53
CA GLN A 60 0.87 -32.66 13.91
C GLN A 60 1.11 -32.78 12.39
N SER A 61 1.04 -34.01 11.87
CA SER A 61 1.12 -34.26 10.43
C SER A 61 -0.18 -33.86 9.73
N LEU A 62 -0.09 -33.34 8.50
CA LEU A 62 -1.26 -32.95 7.70
C LEU A 62 -2.27 -34.11 7.54
N SER A 63 -1.74 -35.34 7.43
CA SER A 63 -2.53 -36.57 7.38
C SER A 63 -3.34 -36.81 8.67
N SER A 64 -2.73 -36.62 9.85
CA SER A 64 -3.42 -36.74 11.15
C SER A 64 -4.50 -35.67 11.33
N CYS A 65 -4.29 -34.51 10.73
CA CYS A 65 -5.25 -33.41 10.71
C CYS A 65 -6.43 -33.64 9.72
N GLY A 66 -6.36 -34.67 8.87
CA GLY A 66 -7.36 -34.94 7.84
C GLY A 66 -7.31 -33.94 6.67
N ILE A 67 -6.16 -33.31 6.45
CA ILE A 67 -5.90 -32.41 5.32
C ILE A 67 -5.56 -33.28 4.11
N LYS A 68 -6.36 -33.13 3.06
CA LYS A 68 -6.21 -33.79 1.75
C LYS A 68 -5.95 -32.78 0.64
N THR A 69 -5.60 -33.25 -0.55
CA THR A 69 -5.54 -32.42 -1.75
C THR A 69 -6.87 -31.68 -1.96
N ASN A 70 -6.81 -30.39 -2.31
CA ASN A 70 -7.90 -29.41 -2.37
C ASN A 70 -8.54 -29.00 -1.04
N SER A 71 -7.93 -29.31 0.11
CA SER A 71 -8.39 -28.79 1.40
C SER A 71 -8.32 -27.27 1.46
N LYS A 72 -9.36 -26.65 2.03
CA LYS A 72 -9.42 -25.20 2.28
C LYS A 72 -9.00 -24.92 3.71
N ILE A 73 -7.86 -24.25 3.89
CA ILE A 73 -7.31 -23.87 5.19
C ILE A 73 -7.43 -22.36 5.30
N MET A 74 -8.11 -21.88 6.33
CA MET A 74 -8.21 -20.45 6.60
C MET A 74 -7.03 -20.06 7.48
N VAL A 75 -6.26 -19.07 7.06
CA VAL A 75 -5.16 -18.51 7.85
C VAL A 75 -5.66 -17.21 8.44
N LEU A 76 -5.49 -17.06 9.75
CA LEU A 76 -5.60 -15.80 10.45
C LEU A 76 -4.22 -15.46 10.99
N GLY A 77 -3.78 -14.22 10.85
CA GLY A 77 -2.47 -13.80 11.35
C GLY A 77 -2.15 -12.39 10.91
N SER A 78 -1.20 -11.77 11.62
CA SER A 78 -0.71 -10.45 11.25
C SER A 78 0.44 -10.61 10.26
N VAL A 79 0.26 -10.08 9.05
CA VAL A 79 1.34 -9.99 8.06
C VAL A 79 2.38 -9.03 8.64
N GLU A 80 3.63 -9.47 8.77
CA GLU A 80 4.69 -8.71 9.43
C GLU A 80 5.56 -7.94 8.42
N GLN A 81 5.29 -8.08 7.12
CA GLN A 81 6.02 -7.39 6.06
C GLN A 81 5.06 -6.79 5.04
N LEU A 82 5.26 -5.50 4.71
CA LEU A 82 4.64 -4.89 3.54
C LEU A 82 4.93 -5.76 2.31
N GLU A 83 3.92 -5.94 1.46
CA GLU A 83 4.19 -6.47 0.13
C GLU A 83 5.20 -5.55 -0.58
N PRO A 84 6.21 -6.10 -1.28
CA PRO A 84 7.21 -5.27 -1.96
C PRO A 84 6.57 -4.32 -2.97
N HIS A 85 5.42 -4.71 -3.55
CA HIS A 85 4.63 -3.86 -4.43
C HIS A 85 4.00 -2.66 -3.70
N GLU A 86 3.57 -2.83 -2.44
CA GLU A 86 3.02 -1.74 -1.62
C GLU A 86 4.12 -0.81 -1.10
N ALA A 87 5.28 -1.36 -0.73
CA ALA A 87 6.45 -0.56 -0.39
C ALA A 87 6.92 0.26 -1.59
N GLN A 88 6.88 -0.32 -2.79
CA GLN A 88 7.19 0.40 -4.02
C GLN A 88 6.21 1.54 -4.31
N LYS A 89 4.90 1.36 -4.03
CA LYS A 89 3.92 2.45 -4.15
C LYS A 89 4.20 3.59 -3.18
N LEU A 90 4.57 3.27 -1.94
CA LEU A 90 4.93 4.27 -0.93
C LEU A 90 6.15 5.09 -1.37
N VAL A 91 7.18 4.42 -1.92
CA VAL A 91 8.38 5.10 -2.46
C VAL A 91 8.02 5.96 -3.67
N LYS A 92 7.22 5.45 -4.61
CA LYS A 92 6.78 6.22 -5.77
C LYS A 92 6.00 7.47 -5.37
N ALA A 93 5.02 7.32 -4.46
CA ALA A 93 4.25 8.45 -3.97
C ALA A 93 5.14 9.49 -3.26
N LYS A 94 6.16 9.05 -2.54
CA LYS A 94 7.17 9.94 -1.96
C LYS A 94 7.93 10.71 -3.04
N GLU A 95 8.50 10.04 -4.03
CA GLU A 95 9.23 10.69 -5.12
C GLU A 95 8.34 11.68 -5.91
N GLU A 96 7.07 11.32 -6.15
CA GLU A 96 6.10 12.21 -6.78
C GLU A 96 5.78 13.43 -5.91
N SER A 97 5.63 13.26 -4.59
CA SER A 97 5.41 14.37 -3.67
C SER A 97 6.59 15.35 -3.61
N GLU A 98 7.83 14.87 -3.68
CA GLU A 98 9.03 15.73 -3.71
C GLU A 98 9.16 16.51 -5.03
N LYS A 99 8.79 15.88 -6.16
CA LYS A 99 8.69 16.57 -7.45
C LYS A 99 7.61 17.64 -7.43
N LEU A 100 6.43 17.32 -6.92
CA LEU A 100 5.33 18.27 -6.79
C LEU A 100 5.71 19.46 -5.90
N ALA A 101 6.40 19.23 -4.79
CA ALA A 101 6.91 20.30 -3.94
C ALA A 101 7.79 21.27 -4.72
N SER A 102 8.77 20.73 -5.47
CA SER A 102 9.68 21.54 -6.28
C SER A 102 8.95 22.32 -7.38
N GLU A 103 7.94 21.73 -8.02
CA GLU A 103 7.12 22.40 -9.04
C GLU A 103 6.24 23.51 -8.44
N ILE A 104 5.64 23.28 -7.26
CA ILE A 104 4.81 24.26 -6.54
C ILE A 104 5.66 25.42 -6.04
N ASP A 105 6.85 25.16 -5.48
CA ASP A 105 7.76 26.22 -5.04
C ASP A 105 8.22 27.10 -6.21
N GLN A 106 8.59 26.50 -7.35
CA GLN A 106 8.91 27.25 -8.57
C GLN A 106 7.73 28.09 -9.08
N LEU A 107 6.51 27.56 -9.01
CA LEU A 107 5.31 28.29 -9.40
C LEU A 107 5.02 29.44 -8.43
N CYS A 108 5.24 29.23 -7.13
CA CYS A 108 5.13 30.25 -6.10
C CYS A 108 6.13 31.39 -6.34
N GLU A 109 7.40 31.09 -6.63
CA GLU A 109 8.42 32.10 -6.94
C GLU A 109 8.09 32.88 -8.23
N ARG A 110 7.63 32.20 -9.28
CA ARG A 110 7.17 32.85 -10.52
C ARG A 110 5.97 33.75 -10.27
N THR A 111 5.03 33.31 -9.44
CA THR A 111 3.85 34.12 -9.09
C THR A 111 4.22 35.34 -8.24
N ALA A 112 5.19 35.20 -7.33
CA ALA A 112 5.67 36.31 -6.50
C ALA A 112 6.49 37.34 -7.28
N SER A 113 7.18 36.93 -8.35
CA SER A 113 7.99 37.81 -9.20
C SER A 113 7.20 38.50 -10.31
N VAL A 114 6.04 37.96 -10.71
CA VAL A 114 5.16 38.58 -11.70
C VAL A 114 4.27 39.64 -11.02
N CYS A 115 4.65 40.91 -11.20
CA CYS A 115 3.92 42.07 -10.70
C CYS A 115 2.94 42.66 -11.75
N THR A 116 2.51 41.88 -12.76
CA THR A 116 1.87 42.44 -13.96
C THR A 116 0.59 41.75 -14.41
N THR A 117 -0.36 42.62 -14.76
CA THR A 117 -1.72 42.52 -15.31
C THR A 117 -1.77 41.90 -16.72
N ASP A 118 -1.11 40.76 -16.96
CA ASP A 118 -1.27 40.04 -18.23
C ASP A 118 -2.20 38.84 -18.06
N LYS A 119 -3.46 39.00 -18.53
CA LYS A 119 -4.52 37.98 -18.42
C LYS A 119 -4.10 36.62 -19.00
N ALA A 120 -3.21 36.60 -20.00
CA ALA A 120 -2.74 35.37 -20.61
C ALA A 120 -1.79 34.61 -19.68
N GLU A 121 -0.87 35.31 -19.00
CA GLU A 121 0.05 34.70 -18.05
C GLU A 121 -0.66 34.24 -16.77
N VAL A 122 -1.58 35.03 -16.22
CA VAL A 122 -2.39 34.64 -15.05
C VAL A 122 -3.21 33.39 -15.36
N SER A 123 -3.82 33.32 -16.54
CA SER A 123 -4.56 32.13 -16.99
C SER A 123 -3.65 30.90 -17.16
N ALA A 124 -2.43 31.08 -17.66
CA ALA A 124 -1.45 30.00 -17.80
C ALA A 124 -0.97 29.48 -16.44
N HIS A 125 -0.68 30.38 -15.50
CA HIS A 125 -0.30 30.02 -14.13
C HIS A 125 -1.46 29.30 -13.43
N LEU A 126 -2.70 29.77 -13.55
CA LEU A 126 -3.88 29.10 -12.98
C LEU A 126 -4.06 27.68 -13.52
N LYS A 127 -3.95 27.47 -14.83
CA LYS A 127 -4.02 26.13 -15.43
C LYS A 127 -2.92 25.21 -14.88
N THR A 128 -1.72 25.74 -14.71
CA THR A 128 -0.60 24.99 -14.15
C THR A 128 -0.83 24.66 -12.68
N THR A 129 -1.35 25.59 -11.88
CA THR A 129 -1.72 25.34 -10.48
C THR A 129 -2.82 24.29 -10.35
N ILE A 130 -3.85 24.34 -11.21
CA ILE A 130 -4.92 23.32 -11.22
C ILE A 130 -4.33 21.94 -11.55
N PHE A 131 -3.46 21.86 -12.56
CA PHE A 131 -2.78 20.61 -12.92
C PHE A 131 -1.93 20.04 -11.76
N LEU A 132 -1.23 20.90 -11.02
CA LEU A 132 -0.47 20.48 -9.83
C LEU A 132 -1.39 19.99 -8.71
N LEU A 133 -2.53 20.66 -8.47
CA LEU A 133 -3.54 20.23 -7.50
C LEU A 133 -4.12 18.85 -7.85
N GLU A 134 -4.42 18.60 -9.14
CA GLU A 134 -4.88 17.28 -9.61
C GLU A 134 -3.82 16.19 -9.36
N ARG A 135 -2.54 16.47 -9.65
CA ARG A 135 -1.44 15.52 -9.34
C ARG A 135 -1.25 15.29 -7.84
N CYS A 136 -1.47 16.30 -7.00
CA CYS A 136 -1.45 16.13 -5.55
C CYS A 136 -2.58 15.21 -5.06
N MET A 137 -3.79 15.36 -5.62
CA MET A 137 -4.91 14.48 -5.30
C MET A 137 -4.65 13.04 -5.74
N GLN A 138 -4.07 12.83 -6.93
CA GLN A 138 -3.67 11.50 -7.39
C GLN A 138 -2.62 10.85 -6.47
N CYS A 139 -1.66 11.63 -5.95
CA CYS A 139 -0.71 11.13 -4.95
C CYS A 139 -1.41 10.69 -3.65
N LEU A 140 -2.41 11.44 -3.18
CA LEU A 140 -3.20 11.06 -2.00
C LEU A 140 -4.00 9.77 -2.24
N GLU A 141 -4.60 9.60 -3.43
CA GLU A 141 -5.31 8.36 -3.79
C GLU A 141 -4.36 7.14 -3.83
N LEU A 142 -3.14 7.33 -4.36
CA LEU A 142 -2.11 6.30 -4.36
C LEU A 142 -1.67 5.95 -2.93
N LEU A 143 -1.46 6.94 -2.07
CA LEU A 143 -1.16 6.77 -0.64
C LEU A 143 -2.29 6.06 0.10
N ASP A 144 -3.55 6.39 -0.20
CA ASP A 144 -4.70 5.75 0.44
C ASP A 144 -4.86 4.28 0.06
N SER A 145 -4.55 3.99 -1.21
CA SER A 145 -4.56 2.64 -1.77
C SER A 145 -3.48 1.71 -1.22
N VAL A 146 -2.48 2.23 -0.48
CA VAL A 146 -1.46 1.40 0.19
C VAL A 146 -2.08 0.77 1.42
N ARG A 147 -2.25 -0.55 1.41
CA ARG A 147 -2.59 -1.34 2.59
C ARG A 147 -1.34 -1.49 3.45
N LEU A 148 -1.47 -1.12 4.71
CA LEU A 148 -0.38 -1.22 5.68
C LEU A 148 -0.78 -2.23 6.76
N PRO A 149 -0.02 -3.32 6.94
CA PRO A 149 -0.25 -4.26 8.03
C PRO A 149 -0.21 -3.58 9.40
N TYR A 150 -0.77 -4.24 10.41
CA TYR A 150 -0.89 -3.69 11.77
C TYR A 150 0.46 -3.50 12.47
N ASP A 151 1.44 -4.36 12.17
CA ASP A 151 2.76 -4.34 12.81
C ASP A 151 3.75 -3.34 12.16
N CYS A 152 3.42 -2.73 11.02
CA CYS A 152 4.29 -1.77 10.33
C CYS A 152 4.07 -0.33 10.84
N GLU A 153 4.43 -0.05 12.09
CA GLU A 153 4.29 1.30 12.69
C GLU A 153 5.12 2.36 11.93
N THR A 154 6.33 2.02 11.49
CA THR A 154 7.21 2.93 10.73
C THR A 154 6.60 3.36 9.41
N GLU A 155 6.11 2.42 8.59
CA GLU A 155 5.48 2.74 7.30
C GLU A 155 4.14 3.47 7.48
N ARG A 156 3.42 3.23 8.58
CA ARG A 156 2.21 4.01 8.94
C ARG A 156 2.54 5.46 9.27
N ILE A 157 3.59 5.67 10.07
CA ILE A 157 4.09 7.00 10.38
C ILE A 157 4.57 7.69 9.09
N GLN A 158 5.30 6.99 8.22
CA GLN A 158 5.74 7.53 6.93
C GLN A 158 4.57 7.88 6.00
N ARG A 159 3.56 7.01 5.87
CA ARG A 159 2.34 7.32 5.11
C ARG A 159 1.66 8.56 5.67
N LYS A 160 1.52 8.66 7.00
CA LYS A 160 0.92 9.83 7.64
C LYS A 160 1.72 11.11 7.33
N GLN A 161 3.04 11.06 7.50
CA GLN A 161 3.93 12.19 7.18
C GLN A 161 3.82 12.62 5.71
N LEU A 162 3.75 11.66 4.78
CA LEU A 162 3.54 11.96 3.36
C LEU A 162 2.17 12.59 3.09
N VAL A 163 1.12 12.08 3.74
CA VAL A 163 -0.22 12.66 3.62
C VAL A 163 -0.26 14.09 4.16
N ASP A 164 0.32 14.33 5.34
CA ASP A 164 0.42 15.68 5.93
C ASP A 164 1.25 16.61 5.01
N PHE A 165 2.34 16.10 4.43
CA PHE A 165 3.18 16.86 3.50
C PHE A 165 2.43 17.22 2.21
N VAL A 166 1.75 16.27 1.57
CA VAL A 166 0.96 16.55 0.36
C VAL A 166 -0.20 17.50 0.64
N GLN A 167 -0.82 17.42 1.83
CA GLN A 167 -1.85 18.39 2.23
C GLN A 167 -1.28 19.81 2.39
N ASP A 168 -0.08 19.96 2.97
CA ASP A 168 0.60 21.27 3.06
C ASP A 168 0.88 21.83 1.65
N LEU A 169 1.31 20.99 0.71
CA LEU A 169 1.50 21.38 -0.69
C LEU A 169 0.21 21.85 -1.36
N ILE A 170 -0.92 21.14 -1.13
CA ILE A 170 -2.24 21.54 -1.63
C ILE A 170 -2.62 22.91 -1.09
N VAL A 171 -2.44 23.15 0.22
CA VAL A 171 -2.75 24.44 0.84
C VAL A 171 -1.91 25.57 0.24
N LYS A 172 -0.62 25.34 0.00
CA LYS A 172 0.25 26.30 -0.70
C LYS A 172 -0.23 26.59 -2.11
N ALA A 173 -0.53 25.55 -2.89
CA ALA A 173 -1.02 25.69 -4.25
C ALA A 173 -2.38 26.42 -4.32
N ASP A 174 -3.30 26.15 -3.39
CA ASP A 174 -4.57 26.89 -3.29
C ASP A 174 -4.35 28.36 -2.89
N GLY A 175 -3.36 28.64 -2.03
CA GLY A 175 -2.95 30.02 -1.71
C GLY A 175 -2.49 30.78 -2.95
N VAL A 176 -1.63 30.16 -3.76
CA VAL A 176 -1.15 30.72 -5.03
C VAL A 176 -2.30 30.92 -6.01
N LYS A 177 -3.20 29.94 -6.14
CA LYS A 177 -4.41 30.03 -6.95
C LYS A 177 -5.29 31.19 -6.51
N ALA A 178 -5.50 31.39 -5.22
CA ALA A 178 -6.32 32.48 -4.69
C ALA A 178 -5.72 33.85 -5.06
N ILE A 179 -4.40 34.02 -4.94
CA ILE A 179 -3.70 35.25 -5.35
C ILE A 179 -3.91 35.53 -6.84
N LEU A 180 -3.73 34.52 -7.70
CA LEU A 180 -3.91 34.64 -9.14
C LEU A 180 -5.36 34.95 -9.54
N VAL A 181 -6.35 34.33 -8.88
CA VAL A 181 -7.78 34.62 -9.12
C VAL A 181 -8.12 36.07 -8.72
N GLN A 182 -7.63 36.55 -7.58
CA GLN A 182 -7.85 37.93 -7.15
C GLN A 182 -7.22 38.93 -8.13
N ALA A 183 -6.01 38.66 -8.62
CA ALA A 183 -5.37 39.47 -9.65
C ALA A 183 -6.20 39.53 -10.96
N SER A 184 -6.91 38.45 -11.31
CA SER A 184 -7.74 38.42 -12.52
C SER A 184 -9.09 39.17 -12.41
N LEU A 185 -9.56 39.45 -11.18
CA LEU A 185 -10.86 40.08 -10.88
C LEU A 185 -10.76 41.59 -10.61
N THR A 186 -9.55 42.12 -10.38
CA THR A 186 -9.34 43.53 -9.98
C THR A 186 -9.26 44.49 -11.19
N GLU A 187 -9.64 44.04 -12.39
CA GLU A 187 -9.78 44.85 -13.63
C GLU A 187 -11.20 44.83 -14.20
#